data_AF-A0A2W4RBE2-F1
#
_entry.id   AF-A0A2W4RBE2-F1
#
_cell.length_a   1.000
_cell.length_b   1.000
_cell.length_c   1.000
_cell.angle_alpha   90.00
_cell.angle_beta   90.00
_cell.angle_gamma   90.00
#
_symmetry.space_group_name_H-M   'P 1'
#
loop_
_entity.id
_entity.type
_entity.pdbx_description
1 polymer ?
#
loop_
_entity_poly.entity_id
_entity_poly.type
_entity_poly.pdbx_seq_one_letter_code
_entity_poly.pdbx_strand_id
1 'polypeptide(L)'
;MTGEYERVQITGWLKCLSPLSIGTGAMPGDISGREGQHGNYLDICTHPDGTPFIPGTSLRGLLSALLKSSNQASHHANLFGEMPGGQRGENQASNASLLRVYDAKLCQAGNGGILKTRRTRTATDPITGTAKDN
;
A
#
# COMPACT_ATOMS: atom_id res chain seq x y z
N MET A 1 -19.36 29.34 -8.21
CA MET A 1 -18.46 29.95 -7.21
C MET A 1 -17.11 29.24 -7.28
N THR A 2 -16.11 29.85 -7.91
CA THR A 2 -14.72 29.39 -7.84
C THR A 2 -14.12 29.93 -6.55
N GLY A 3 -14.33 29.21 -5.45
CA GLY A 3 -13.66 29.51 -4.19
C GLY A 3 -12.16 29.25 -4.33
N GLU A 4 -11.34 30.24 -4.02
CA GLU A 4 -9.93 29.99 -3.75
C GLU A 4 -9.86 29.26 -2.40
N TYR A 5 -9.39 28.01 -2.43
CA TYR A 5 -9.21 27.21 -1.23
C TYR A 5 -7.72 27.06 -0.96
N GLU A 6 -7.34 27.27 0.30
CA GLU A 6 -5.99 27.01 0.77
C GLU A 6 -5.70 25.51 0.75
N ARG A 7 -4.52 25.12 0.25
CA ARG A 7 -4.05 23.74 0.30
C ARG A 7 -3.12 23.57 1.49
N VAL A 8 -3.55 22.78 2.47
CA VAL A 8 -2.71 22.41 3.60
C VAL A 8 -1.80 21.25 3.20
N GLN A 9 -0.49 21.42 3.38
CA GLN A 9 0.50 20.37 3.18
C GLN A 9 0.92 19.79 4.52
N ILE A 10 0.77 18.48 4.67
CA ILE A 10 1.23 17.74 5.85
C ILE A 10 2.45 16.91 5.44
N THR A 11 3.58 17.15 6.10
CA THR A 11 4.83 16.40 5.90
C THR A 11 5.28 15.78 7.21
N GLY A 12 6.04 14.69 7.10
CA GLY A 12 6.59 14.01 8.27
C GLY A 12 7.36 12.75 7.87
N TRP A 13 7.79 12.02 8.89
CA TRP A 13 8.58 10.81 8.73
C TRP A 13 7.83 9.61 9.29
N LEU A 14 7.91 8.49 8.58
CA LEU A 14 7.40 7.20 9.03
C LEU A 14 8.59 6.33 9.46
N LYS A 15 8.51 5.79 10.68
CA LYS A 15 9.50 4.83 11.19
C LYS A 15 8.90 3.44 11.19
N CYS A 16 9.55 2.52 10.48
CA CYS A 16 9.20 1.10 10.58
C CYS A 16 9.67 0.57 11.94
N LEU A 17 8.73 0.29 12.85
CA LEU A 17 9.00 -0.34 14.15
C LEU A 17 9.24 -1.85 14.03
N SER A 18 8.75 -2.45 12.95
CA SER A 18 8.94 -3.84 12.57
C SER A 18 9.18 -3.93 11.06
N PRO A 19 9.70 -5.07 10.54
CA PRO A 19 9.86 -5.25 9.11
C PRO A 19 8.54 -5.07 8.35
N LEU A 20 8.53 -4.17 7.37
CA LEU A 20 7.37 -3.86 6.53
C LEU A 20 7.49 -4.56 5.17
N SER A 21 6.40 -5.18 4.72
CA SER A 21 6.31 -5.83 3.42
C SER A 21 5.08 -5.31 2.68
N ILE A 22 5.30 -4.59 1.58
CA ILE A 22 4.25 -4.12 0.67
C ILE A 22 4.55 -4.69 -0.71
N GLY A 23 3.69 -5.59 -1.18
CA GLY A 23 3.90 -6.32 -2.43
C GLY A 23 3.80 -5.43 -3.66
N THR A 24 4.52 -5.78 -4.73
CA THR A 24 4.45 -5.08 -6.03
C THR A 24 3.09 -5.22 -6.73
N GLY A 25 2.28 -6.20 -6.33
CA GLY A 25 1.04 -6.57 -7.03
C GLY A 25 1.28 -7.40 -8.30
N ALA A 26 2.53 -7.67 -8.66
CA ALA A 26 2.87 -8.58 -9.75
C ALA A 26 2.58 -10.03 -9.34
N MET A 27 2.05 -10.82 -10.28
CA MET A 27 1.82 -12.24 -10.05
C MET A 27 3.16 -13.00 -10.00
N PRO A 28 3.30 -14.01 -9.11
CA PRO A 28 4.47 -14.89 -9.11
C PRO A 28 4.60 -15.55 -10.49
N GLY A 29 5.58 -15.14 -11.28
CA GLY A 29 5.78 -15.58 -12.66
C GLY A 29 6.05 -14.46 -13.67
N ASP A 30 5.52 -13.26 -13.44
CA ASP A 30 5.72 -12.11 -14.35
C ASP A 30 7.08 -11.41 -14.16
N ILE A 31 7.82 -11.77 -13.10
CA ILE A 31 9.15 -11.25 -12.80
C ILE A 31 10.19 -12.10 -13.56
N SER A 32 10.02 -12.19 -14.88
CA SER A 32 10.85 -12.97 -15.79
C SER A 32 12.03 -12.12 -16.28
N GLY A 33 13.14 -12.20 -15.55
CA GLY A 33 14.42 -11.61 -15.95
C GLY A 33 15.66 -12.30 -15.36
N ARG A 34 15.48 -13.37 -14.58
CA ARG A 34 16.57 -14.21 -14.07
C ARG A 34 16.25 -15.65 -14.39
N GLU A 35 16.97 -16.20 -15.36
CA GLU A 35 16.94 -17.62 -15.70
C GLU A 35 17.06 -18.47 -14.43
N GLY A 36 16.09 -19.36 -14.19
CA GLY A 36 16.34 -20.58 -13.45
C GLY A 36 15.58 -20.83 -12.13
N GLN A 37 14.78 -19.91 -11.58
CA GLN A 37 14.02 -20.22 -10.35
C GLN A 37 12.63 -19.56 -10.35
N HIS A 38 11.61 -20.35 -10.74
CA HIS A 38 10.21 -20.06 -10.42
C HIS A 38 9.99 -20.24 -8.92
N GLY A 39 10.45 -19.28 -8.14
CA GLY A 39 10.18 -19.25 -6.71
C GLY A 39 8.92 -18.44 -6.43
N ASN A 40 8.04 -18.98 -5.59
CA ASN A 40 6.86 -18.30 -5.05
C ASN A 40 7.27 -17.17 -4.10
N TYR A 41 8.03 -16.20 -4.57
CA TYR A 41 8.51 -15.08 -3.75
C TYR A 41 7.64 -13.86 -3.99
N LEU A 42 7.23 -13.23 -2.89
CA LEU A 42 6.55 -11.94 -2.91
C LEU A 42 7.60 -10.84 -2.84
N ASP A 43 7.80 -10.15 -3.96
CA ASP A 43 8.66 -8.97 -4.01
C ASP A 43 7.97 -7.74 -3.44
N ILE A 44 8.77 -6.83 -2.88
CA ILE A 44 8.28 -5.56 -2.34
C ILE A 44 8.40 -4.41 -3.34
N CYS A 45 7.57 -3.38 -3.17
CA CYS A 45 7.65 -2.15 -3.96
C CYS A 45 9.03 -1.49 -3.87
N THR A 46 9.66 -1.26 -5.02
CA THR A 46 10.94 -0.55 -5.13
C THR A 46 10.90 0.44 -6.28
N HIS A 47 11.63 1.55 -6.14
CA HIS A 47 11.93 2.46 -7.24
C HIS A 47 12.86 1.77 -8.26
N PRO A 48 13.03 2.31 -9.49
CA PRO A 48 13.93 1.75 -10.49
C PRO A 48 15.39 1.61 -10.03
N ASP A 49 15.82 2.41 -9.06
CA ASP A 49 17.14 2.33 -8.42
C ASP A 49 17.25 1.21 -7.36
N GLY A 50 16.18 0.45 -7.15
CA GLY A 50 16.09 -0.66 -6.19
C GLY A 50 15.78 -0.25 -4.75
N THR A 51 15.59 1.04 -4.47
CA THR A 51 15.27 1.54 -3.13
C THR A 51 13.80 1.26 -2.77
N PRO A 52 13.51 0.77 -1.55
CA PRO A 52 12.13 0.51 -1.14
C PRO A 52 11.37 1.82 -0.91
N PHE A 53 10.08 1.81 -1.22
CA PHE A 53 9.18 2.93 -0.95
C PHE A 53 7.82 2.41 -0.48
N ILE A 54 7.03 3.30 0.14
CA ILE A 54 5.65 3.01 0.50
C ILE A 54 4.74 3.71 -0.53
N PRO A 55 3.95 2.97 -1.32
CA PRO A 55 3.01 3.58 -2.25
C PRO A 55 1.98 4.45 -1.53
N GLY A 56 1.73 5.64 -2.07
CA GLY A 56 0.72 6.57 -1.58
C GLY A 56 -0.68 5.98 -1.67
N THR A 57 -0.91 5.05 -2.61
CA THR A 57 -2.15 4.27 -2.72
C THR A 57 -2.34 3.31 -1.54
N SER A 58 -1.28 2.61 -1.11
CA SER A 58 -1.32 1.74 0.08
C SER A 58 -1.56 2.55 1.36
N LEU A 59 -0.88 3.69 1.53
CA LEU A 59 -1.11 4.60 2.65
C LEU A 59 -2.54 5.16 2.64
N ARG A 60 -3.03 5.61 1.49
CA ARG A 60 -4.39 6.11 1.33
C ARG A 60 -5.42 5.04 1.67
N GLY A 61 -5.20 3.80 1.21
CA GLY A 61 -6.06 2.66 1.52
C GLY A 61 -6.12 2.35 3.02
N LEU A 62 -4.96 2.34 3.69
CA LEU A 62 -4.87 2.14 5.14
C LEU A 62 -5.61 3.24 5.91
N LEU A 63 -5.33 4.53 5.60
CA LEU A 63 -5.99 5.67 6.25
C LEU A 63 -7.51 5.65 6.03
N SER A 64 -7.95 5.31 4.82
CA SER A 64 -9.35 5.13 4.47
C SER A 64 -10.02 4.05 5.33
N ALA A 65 -9.39 2.88 5.45
CA ALA A 65 -9.91 1.78 6.26
C ALA A 65 -9.99 2.14 7.74
N LEU A 66 -8.95 2.77 8.29
CA LEU A 66 -8.91 3.21 9.68
C LEU A 66 -9.99 4.26 9.99
N LEU A 67 -10.19 5.24 9.11
CA LEU A 67 -11.20 6.27 9.30
C LEU A 67 -12.62 5.68 9.24
N LYS A 68 -12.90 4.73 8.34
CA LYS A 68 -14.19 4.02 8.28
C LYS A 68 -14.52 3.29 9.58
N SER A 69 -13.51 2.73 10.26
CA SER A 69 -13.68 2.06 11.55
C SER A 69 -13.72 3.01 12.76
N SER A 70 -13.61 4.32 12.54
CA SER A 70 -13.54 5.33 13.61
C SER A 70 -14.87 6.07 13.79
N ASN A 71 -15.01 6.78 14.91
CA ASN A 71 -16.15 7.66 15.17
C ASN A 71 -16.26 8.86 14.18
N GLN A 72 -15.26 9.06 13.32
CA GLN A 72 -15.18 10.14 12.33
C GLN A 72 -15.52 9.69 10.90
N ALA A 73 -16.20 8.55 10.76
CA ALA A 73 -16.60 7.99 9.47
C ALA A 73 -17.39 8.98 8.59
N SER A 74 -18.07 9.97 9.17
CA SER A 74 -18.77 11.04 8.44
C SER A 74 -17.89 11.89 7.51
N HIS A 75 -16.58 11.99 7.79
CA HIS A 75 -15.63 12.73 6.95
C HIS A 75 -15.02 11.88 5.82
N HIS A 76 -15.34 10.58 5.78
CA HIS A 76 -14.72 9.64 4.84
C HIS A 76 -14.93 10.02 3.38
N ALA A 77 -16.19 10.29 3.00
CA ALA A 77 -16.57 10.65 1.63
C ALA A 77 -15.85 11.92 1.14
N ASN A 78 -15.71 12.94 2.00
CA ASN A 78 -15.05 14.19 1.66
C ASN A 78 -13.53 13.99 1.45
N LEU A 79 -12.88 13.24 2.34
CA LEU A 79 -11.44 13.05 2.28
C LEU A 79 -11.02 12.10 1.16
N PHE A 80 -11.72 10.97 1.01
CA PHE A 80 -11.31 9.90 0.10
C PHE A 80 -12.10 9.84 -1.20
N GLY A 81 -13.19 10.61 -1.31
CA GLY A 81 -14.12 10.57 -2.44
C GLY A 81 -15.06 9.36 -2.37
N GLU A 82 -16.17 9.46 -3.08
CA GLU A 82 -17.12 8.36 -3.28
C GLU A 82 -17.35 8.13 -4.76
N MET A 83 -17.29 6.86 -5.18
CA MET A 83 -17.79 6.49 -6.49
C MET A 83 -19.31 6.33 -6.41
N PRO A 84 -20.08 6.94 -7.32
CA PRO A 84 -21.51 6.71 -7.39
C PRO A 84 -21.77 5.22 -7.62
N GLY A 85 -22.64 4.64 -6.79
CA GLY A 85 -22.88 3.21 -6.77
C GLY A 85 -23.59 2.75 -8.04
N GLY A 86 -22.84 2.19 -8.99
CA GLY A 86 -23.22 1.11 -9.93
C GLY A 86 -24.44 1.26 -10.86
N GLN A 87 -25.35 2.20 -10.66
CA GLN A 87 -26.48 2.42 -11.55
C GLN A 87 -26.08 3.42 -12.62
N ARG A 88 -25.65 2.87 -13.77
CA ARG A 88 -25.52 3.61 -15.04
C ARG A 88 -26.88 4.20 -15.39
N GLY A 89 -27.10 5.46 -15.03
CA GLY A 89 -28.29 6.19 -15.48
C GLY A 89 -28.92 7.04 -14.39
N GLU A 90 -28.16 7.96 -13.80
CA GLU A 90 -28.66 9.23 -13.28
C GLU A 90 -27.44 10.05 -12.86
N ASN A 91 -27.55 11.38 -12.92
CA ASN A 91 -26.52 12.33 -12.52
C ASN A 91 -26.25 12.25 -11.00
N GLN A 92 -25.72 11.14 -10.51
CA GLN A 92 -25.28 11.01 -9.14
C GLN A 92 -23.99 11.83 -8.99
N ALA A 93 -24.04 12.83 -8.12
CA ALA A 93 -22.90 13.69 -7.81
C ALA A 93 -21.75 12.83 -7.27
N SER A 94 -20.73 12.60 -8.09
CA SER A 94 -19.47 12.01 -7.63
C SER A 94 -18.69 13.06 -6.86
N ASN A 95 -18.33 12.78 -5.60
CA ASN A 95 -17.48 13.66 -4.82
C ASN A 95 -16.01 13.32 -5.03
N ALA A 96 -15.25 14.29 -5.54
CA ALA A 96 -13.81 14.18 -5.67
C ALA A 96 -13.15 14.21 -4.29
N SER A 97 -12.05 13.46 -4.13
CA SER A 97 -11.31 13.40 -2.87
C SER A 97 -10.60 14.72 -2.55
N LEU A 98 -10.74 15.22 -1.32
CA LEU A 98 -9.98 16.38 -0.85
C LEU A 98 -8.54 16.03 -0.41
N LEU A 99 -8.26 14.75 -0.12
CA LEU A 99 -6.94 14.29 0.32
C LEU A 99 -6.13 13.71 -0.86
N ARG A 100 -4.90 14.23 -1.03
CA ARG A 100 -3.89 13.64 -1.90
C ARG A 100 -2.77 13.05 -1.05
N VAL A 101 -2.48 11.77 -1.27
CA VAL A 101 -1.40 11.04 -0.59
C VAL A 101 -0.31 10.72 -1.60
N TYR A 102 0.93 11.02 -1.27
CA TYR A 102 2.10 10.78 -2.10
C TYR A 102 2.87 9.55 -1.62
N ASP A 103 3.68 8.97 -2.52
CA ASP A 103 4.60 7.90 -2.18
C ASP A 103 5.61 8.37 -1.13
N ALA A 104 5.79 7.57 -0.07
CA ALA A 104 6.79 7.85 0.94
C ALA A 104 8.14 7.24 0.55
N LYS A 105 9.14 8.10 0.39
CA LYS A 105 10.50 7.72 0.01
C LYS A 105 11.32 7.32 1.23
N LEU A 106 12.29 6.44 1.02
CA LEU A 106 13.26 6.12 2.05
C LEU A 106 14.18 7.33 2.30
N CYS A 107 14.13 7.89 3.52
CA CYS A 107 15.02 8.99 3.93
C CYS A 107 16.29 8.49 4.64
N GLN A 108 16.19 7.42 5.41
CA GLN A 108 17.29 6.89 6.20
C GLN A 108 17.17 5.36 6.29
N ALA A 109 18.26 4.66 6.01
CA ALA A 109 18.35 3.21 6.25
C ALA A 109 18.42 2.93 7.76
N GLY A 110 17.87 1.80 8.19
CA GLY A 110 18.04 1.33 9.57
C GLY A 110 19.51 1.11 9.93
N ASN A 111 19.79 0.96 11.23
CA ASN A 111 21.12 0.65 11.73
C ASN A 111 21.70 -0.57 10.98
N GLY A 112 22.86 -0.39 10.33
CA GLY A 112 23.53 -1.43 9.54
C GLY A 112 23.31 -1.35 8.03
N GLY A 113 22.54 -0.38 7.51
CA GLY A 113 22.42 -0.12 6.06
C GLY A 113 21.65 -1.19 5.27
N ILE A 114 21.12 -2.22 5.94
CA ILE A 114 20.31 -3.27 5.33
C ILE A 114 18.93 -2.68 4.99
N LEU A 115 18.61 -2.66 3.70
CA LEU A 115 17.33 -2.13 3.19
C LEU A 115 16.25 -3.19 3.05
N LYS A 116 16.63 -4.46 2.81
CA LYS A 116 15.73 -5.56 2.52
C LYS A 116 16.25 -6.84 3.17
N THR A 117 15.34 -7.60 3.76
CA THR A 117 15.62 -8.93 4.32
C THR A 117 14.65 -9.92 3.74
N ARG A 118 15.14 -11.08 3.29
CA ARG A 118 14.30 -12.18 2.83
C ARG A 118 13.86 -13.01 4.04
N ARG A 119 12.57 -13.34 4.12
CA ARG A 119 12.02 -14.21 5.16
C ARG A 119 11.20 -15.32 4.51
N THR A 120 11.56 -16.57 4.81
CA THR A 120 10.79 -17.74 4.41
C THR A 120 9.70 -18.03 5.44
N ARG A 121 8.53 -18.46 4.98
CA ARG A 121 7.45 -18.93 5.83
C ARG A 121 7.02 -20.31 5.32
N THR A 122 6.93 -21.27 6.22
CA THR A 122 6.45 -22.62 5.91
C THR A 122 5.08 -22.76 6.58
N ALA A 123 4.08 -23.20 5.82
CA ALA A 123 2.78 -23.57 6.38
C ALA A 123 2.80 -25.06 6.69
N THR A 124 2.46 -25.43 7.91
CA THR A 124 2.32 -26.84 8.31
C THR A 124 0.85 -27.20 8.30
N ASP A 125 0.50 -28.27 7.59
CA ASP A 125 -0.84 -28.84 7.62
C ASP A 125 -1.12 -29.37 9.04
N PRO A 126 -2.18 -28.89 9.71
CA PRO A 126 -2.48 -29.29 11.09
C PRO A 126 -2.93 -30.75 11.23
N ILE A 127 -3.38 -31.40 10.15
CA ILE A 127 -3.86 -32.78 10.16
C ILE A 127 -2.71 -33.74 9.82
N THR A 128 -1.96 -33.44 8.77
CA THR A 128 -0.92 -34.35 8.27
C THR A 128 0.48 -34.06 8.82
N GLY A 129 0.69 -32.90 9.45
CA GLY A 129 2.01 -32.45 9.89
C GLY A 129 2.96 -32.12 8.73
N THR A 130 2.47 -32.14 7.48
CA THR A 130 3.30 -31.92 6.30
C THR A 130 3.64 -30.44 6.17
N ALA A 131 4.92 -30.15 5.96
CA ALA A 131 5.40 -28.82 5.64
C ALA A 131 5.14 -28.51 4.17
N LYS A 132 4.45 -27.40 3.92
CA LYS A 132 4.32 -26.78 2.60
C LYS A 132 5.08 -25.47 2.60
N ASP A 133 6.09 -25.37 1.74
CA ASP A 133 6.75 -24.10 1.50
C ASP A 133 5.80 -23.17 0.75
N ASN A 134 5.62 -21.97 1.29
CA ASN A 134 4.85 -20.89 0.69
C ASN A 134 5.75 -19.93 -0.05
#